data_AF-A0A6A7BMY4-F1
#
_entry.id   AF-A0A6A7BMY4-F1
#
_cell.length_a   1.000
_cell.length_b   1.000
_cell.length_c   1.000
_cell.angle_alpha   90.00
_cell.angle_beta   90.00
_cell.angle_gamma   90.00
#
_symmetry.space_group_name_H-M   'P 1'
#
loop_
_entity.id
_entity.type
_entity.pdbx_description
1 polymer ?
#
loop_
_entity_poly.entity_id
_entity_poly.type
_entity_poly.pdbx_seq_one_letter_code
_entity_poly.pdbx_strand_id
1 'polypeptide(L)'
;MSLRSIVTVTSVLAAGVNAHMIMSSPVPYSVDKIDSGPITQAQYPCKSNLGYTVSTMNQMAVGTKQSLTFKGSAVHGGGSCQLSVTTDTEPTKDSVFKVIKSMEGACPGVDGPEAFEFELPDSIPNGKATFAWTWFAKLSGGPEMYMNCAPIEVSGGASDKSKFEALPDMLIANIASTSCKSQTSKALKFPNPGSSVQVASESADVVDPTGDCGSSGTLPANPSEPSGSASAEPSPAPSSAAPPSGTGAPAAPAVPTTPSTPSPPSTPSEGGSSGTCTTDGAVVCNGTTQFGLCNGGKVVWQAVASGTTCTNGVIAKRGYNGRIARPRYNSPRIALGN
;
A
#
# COMPACT_ATOMS: atom_id res chain seq x y z
N MET A 1 -11.38 40.77 -56.55
CA MET A 1 -10.94 40.31 -55.21
C MET A 1 -12.11 40.44 -54.26
N SER A 2 -12.65 39.33 -53.74
CA SER A 2 -13.40 39.34 -52.47
C SER A 2 -13.53 37.90 -51.99
N LEU A 3 -12.94 37.63 -50.82
CA LEU A 3 -12.70 36.29 -50.28
C LEU A 3 -14.01 35.67 -49.77
N ARG A 4 -14.25 34.41 -50.15
CA ARG A 4 -15.29 33.57 -49.56
C ARG A 4 -14.78 33.03 -48.22
N SER A 5 -15.39 33.46 -47.12
CA SER A 5 -15.11 32.93 -45.79
C SER A 5 -15.60 31.49 -45.66
N ILE A 6 -14.66 30.56 -45.54
CA ILE A 6 -14.93 29.17 -45.15
C ILE A 6 -14.89 29.13 -43.63
N VAL A 7 -16.05 28.89 -43.00
CA VAL A 7 -16.15 28.63 -41.56
C VAL A 7 -15.87 27.15 -41.35
N THR A 8 -14.67 26.84 -40.87
CA THR A 8 -14.28 25.49 -40.46
C THR A 8 -14.85 25.22 -39.07
N VAL A 9 -15.89 24.38 -38.97
CA VAL A 9 -16.41 23.90 -37.69
C VAL A 9 -15.52 22.76 -37.22
N THR A 10 -14.60 23.04 -36.30
CA THR A 10 -13.76 22.02 -35.66
C THR A 10 -14.58 21.36 -34.55
N SER A 11 -15.23 20.23 -34.85
CA SER A 11 -15.85 19.37 -33.83
C SER A 11 -14.76 18.78 -32.94
N VAL A 12 -14.61 19.31 -31.72
CA VAL A 12 -13.79 18.71 -30.67
C VAL A 12 -14.48 17.42 -30.24
N LEU A 13 -14.00 16.26 -30.73
CA LEU A 13 -14.32 14.98 -30.11
C LEU A 13 -13.68 14.97 -28.72
N ALA A 14 -14.49 15.20 -27.68
CA ALA A 14 -14.11 14.85 -26.33
C ALA A 14 -13.99 13.32 -26.27
N ALA A 15 -12.77 12.81 -26.46
CA ALA A 15 -12.47 11.43 -26.11
C ALA A 15 -12.65 11.32 -24.59
N GLY A 16 -13.80 10.82 -24.16
CA GLY A 16 -14.03 10.44 -22.78
C GLY A 16 -13.05 9.33 -22.43
N VAL A 17 -11.88 9.69 -21.92
CA VAL A 17 -10.98 8.74 -21.27
C VAL A 17 -11.71 8.29 -20.01
N ASN A 18 -12.46 7.19 -20.14
CA ASN A 18 -13.07 6.51 -19.01
C ASN A 18 -11.95 5.75 -18.29
N ALA A 19 -11.08 6.50 -17.63
CA ALA A 19 -9.82 6.01 -17.10
C ALA A 19 -9.98 5.70 -15.62
N HIS A 20 -10.04 4.41 -15.26
CA HIS A 20 -10.46 3.97 -13.94
C HIS A 20 -9.84 2.59 -13.61
N MET A 21 -10.01 2.07 -12.38
CA MET A 21 -9.26 0.92 -11.86
C MET A 21 -10.13 -0.31 -11.54
N ILE A 22 -9.56 -1.51 -11.76
CA ILE A 22 -10.11 -2.82 -11.41
C ILE A 22 -9.08 -3.57 -10.57
N MET A 23 -9.51 -4.18 -9.47
CA MET A 23 -8.72 -5.13 -8.68
C MET A 23 -8.38 -6.37 -9.52
N SER A 24 -7.09 -6.71 -9.61
CA SER A 24 -6.59 -7.87 -10.35
C SER A 24 -6.16 -9.03 -9.44
N SER A 25 -5.64 -8.70 -8.26
CA SER A 25 -5.36 -9.64 -7.19
C SER A 25 -5.92 -9.07 -5.89
N PRO A 26 -6.73 -9.82 -5.11
CA PRO A 26 -7.32 -11.12 -5.47
C PRO A 26 -8.18 -11.06 -6.73
N VAL A 27 -8.37 -12.20 -7.40
CA VAL A 27 -9.16 -12.31 -8.62
C VAL A 27 -10.64 -12.06 -8.29
N PRO A 28 -11.30 -11.03 -8.86
CA PRO A 28 -12.69 -10.70 -8.53
C PRO A 28 -13.71 -11.76 -8.96
N TYR A 29 -14.95 -11.62 -8.49
CA TYR A 29 -16.11 -12.25 -9.14
C TYR A 29 -16.33 -11.67 -10.53
N SER A 30 -16.92 -12.46 -11.43
CA SER A 30 -17.42 -12.02 -12.74
C SER A 30 -16.39 -11.22 -13.54
N VAL A 31 -15.14 -11.69 -13.55
CA VAL A 31 -13.98 -11.01 -14.14
C VAL A 31 -14.13 -10.69 -15.63
N ASP A 32 -14.99 -11.42 -16.33
CA ASP A 32 -15.33 -11.23 -17.74
C ASP A 32 -16.30 -10.07 -17.97
N LYS A 33 -17.01 -9.61 -16.93
CA LYS A 33 -18.07 -8.58 -17.00
C LYS A 33 -17.74 -7.31 -16.25
N ILE A 34 -16.78 -7.35 -15.33
CA ILE A 34 -16.47 -6.22 -14.46
C ILE A 34 -15.89 -5.04 -15.26
N ASP A 35 -16.53 -3.88 -15.13
CA ASP A 35 -16.03 -2.63 -15.69
C ASP A 35 -15.17 -1.87 -14.65
N SER A 36 -14.41 -0.88 -15.12
CA SER A 36 -13.51 -0.09 -14.28
C SER A 36 -14.18 1.09 -13.57
N GLY A 37 -15.41 1.47 -13.91
CA GLY A 37 -16.09 2.66 -13.38
C GLY A 37 -16.41 2.58 -11.87
N PRO A 38 -16.76 3.72 -11.25
CA PRO A 38 -17.26 3.72 -9.88
C PRO A 38 -18.59 2.95 -9.80
N ILE A 39 -18.95 2.53 -8.59
CA ILE A 39 -20.21 1.84 -8.33
C ILE A 39 -21.35 2.85 -8.12
N THR A 40 -22.53 2.54 -8.66
CA THR A 40 -23.77 3.26 -8.36
C THR A 40 -24.54 2.59 -7.22
N GLN A 41 -25.57 3.27 -6.71
CA GLN A 41 -26.47 2.69 -5.71
C GLN A 41 -27.09 1.35 -6.15
N ALA A 42 -27.49 1.24 -7.41
CA ALA A 42 -28.12 0.03 -7.94
C ALA A 42 -27.14 -1.14 -8.11
N GLN A 43 -25.84 -0.84 -8.18
CA GLN A 43 -24.79 -1.82 -8.32
C GLN A 43 -24.23 -2.26 -6.95
N TYR A 44 -24.50 -1.50 -5.87
CA TYR A 44 -24.01 -1.81 -4.53
C TYR A 44 -24.69 -3.06 -3.93
N PRO A 45 -23.94 -3.96 -3.25
CA PRO A 45 -22.48 -4.03 -3.17
C PRO A 45 -21.87 -4.77 -4.37
N CYS A 46 -20.53 -4.71 -4.51
CA CYS A 46 -19.76 -5.60 -5.39
C CYS A 46 -20.07 -5.55 -6.90
N LYS A 47 -20.81 -4.56 -7.41
CA LYS A 47 -21.43 -4.59 -8.74
C LYS A 47 -22.31 -5.84 -8.90
N SER A 48 -23.15 -6.09 -7.88
CA SER A 48 -23.99 -7.29 -7.73
C SER A 48 -24.87 -7.60 -8.94
N ASN A 49 -25.26 -6.58 -9.70
CA ASN A 49 -26.01 -6.71 -10.95
C ASN A 49 -25.26 -7.54 -12.03
N LEU A 50 -23.95 -7.75 -11.89
CA LEU A 50 -23.14 -8.61 -12.76
C LEU A 50 -23.15 -10.09 -12.33
N GLY A 51 -23.68 -10.39 -11.14
CA GLY A 51 -23.66 -11.72 -10.50
C GLY A 51 -22.31 -12.07 -9.86
N TYR A 52 -22.27 -13.23 -9.20
CA TYR A 52 -21.12 -13.73 -8.44
C TYR A 52 -20.45 -14.94 -9.10
N THR A 53 -20.09 -14.83 -10.38
CA THR A 53 -19.43 -15.94 -11.09
C THR A 53 -17.99 -16.11 -10.59
N VAL A 54 -17.64 -17.29 -10.08
CA VAL A 54 -16.29 -17.60 -9.60
C VAL A 54 -15.44 -18.12 -10.76
N SER A 55 -14.49 -17.32 -11.24
CA SER A 55 -13.44 -17.77 -12.17
C SER A 55 -12.27 -18.42 -11.44
N THR A 56 -11.95 -17.95 -10.23
CA THR A 56 -10.86 -18.46 -9.39
C THR A 56 -11.24 -18.22 -7.93
N MET A 57 -11.16 -19.25 -7.09
CA MET A 57 -11.26 -19.10 -5.63
C MET A 57 -9.90 -18.68 -5.09
N ASN A 58 -9.83 -17.56 -4.37
CA ASN A 58 -8.57 -17.05 -3.83
C ASN A 58 -8.32 -17.70 -2.46
N GLN A 59 -7.40 -18.66 -2.39
CA GLN A 59 -7.03 -19.29 -1.12
C GLN A 59 -6.21 -18.32 -0.28
N MET A 60 -6.69 -18.01 0.92
CA MET A 60 -6.01 -17.07 1.83
C MET A 60 -5.83 -17.70 3.20
N ALA A 61 -4.58 -17.87 3.63
CA ALA A 61 -4.27 -18.25 4.99
C ALA A 61 -4.12 -17.00 5.86
N VAL A 62 -4.73 -17.01 7.04
CA VAL A 62 -4.56 -15.97 8.06
C VAL A 62 -3.09 -15.76 8.40
N GLY A 63 -2.70 -14.49 8.59
CA GLY A 63 -1.31 -14.09 8.88
C GLY A 63 -0.31 -14.31 7.74
N THR A 64 -0.76 -14.74 6.56
CA THR A 64 0.10 -14.86 5.36
C THR A 64 -0.08 -13.63 4.49
N LYS A 65 1.05 -13.05 4.05
CA LYS A 65 1.07 -11.93 3.10
C LYS A 65 0.34 -12.26 1.81
N GLN A 66 -0.66 -11.44 1.49
CA GLN A 66 -1.45 -11.45 0.28
C GLN A 66 -1.11 -10.24 -0.58
N SER A 67 -1.23 -10.38 -1.89
CA SER A 67 -0.98 -9.28 -2.84
C SER A 67 -2.29 -8.64 -3.27
N LEU A 68 -2.35 -7.32 -3.14
CA LEU A 68 -3.37 -6.46 -3.72
C LEU A 68 -2.79 -5.74 -4.93
N THR A 69 -3.31 -6.03 -6.12
CA THR A 69 -2.86 -5.41 -7.37
C THR A 69 -4.03 -4.96 -8.23
N PHE A 70 -3.76 -4.03 -9.14
CA PHE A 70 -4.80 -3.39 -9.94
C PHE A 70 -4.41 -3.35 -11.41
N LYS A 71 -5.43 -3.29 -12.27
CA LYS A 71 -5.33 -2.98 -13.70
C LYS A 71 -6.27 -1.84 -14.02
N GLY A 72 -5.92 -1.00 -14.98
CA GLY A 72 -6.72 0.17 -15.31
C GLY A 72 -5.86 1.25 -15.95
N SER A 73 -6.45 2.42 -16.14
CA SER A 73 -5.84 3.49 -16.93
C SER A 73 -5.72 4.83 -16.21
N ALA A 74 -6.38 5.03 -15.06
CA ALA A 74 -6.07 6.16 -14.19
C ALA A 74 -6.30 5.83 -12.72
N VAL A 75 -5.33 6.23 -11.90
CA VAL A 75 -5.34 6.08 -10.44
C VAL A 75 -5.84 7.34 -9.72
N HIS A 76 -6.29 8.37 -10.45
CA HIS A 76 -6.83 9.62 -9.90
C HIS A 76 -5.99 10.26 -8.77
N GLY A 77 -4.65 10.23 -8.89
CA GLY A 77 -3.74 10.73 -7.86
C GLY A 77 -3.86 9.99 -6.53
N GLY A 78 -4.29 8.73 -6.59
CA GLY A 78 -4.62 7.88 -5.46
C GLY A 78 -5.98 8.23 -4.86
N GLY A 79 -5.97 8.38 -3.53
CA GLY A 79 -7.16 8.40 -2.72
C GLY A 79 -6.97 7.46 -1.54
N SER A 80 -8.07 6.97 -0.99
CA SER A 80 -8.03 6.05 0.15
C SER A 80 -8.81 4.79 -0.15
N CYS A 81 -8.35 3.67 0.39
CA CYS A 81 -8.98 2.37 0.19
C CYS A 81 -9.26 1.68 1.52
N GLN A 82 -10.35 0.92 1.57
CA GLN A 82 -10.57 -0.09 2.60
C GLN A 82 -10.55 -1.48 1.98
N LEU A 83 -9.93 -2.40 2.70
CA LEU A 83 -10.04 -3.82 2.48
C LEU A 83 -10.96 -4.37 3.56
N SER A 84 -11.97 -5.09 3.14
CA SER A 84 -13.01 -5.60 4.04
C SER A 84 -13.39 -7.03 3.67
N VAL A 85 -13.97 -7.75 4.62
CA VAL A 85 -14.46 -9.12 4.44
C VAL A 85 -15.90 -9.22 4.90
N THR A 86 -16.72 -9.96 4.18
CA THR A 86 -18.02 -10.46 4.66
C THR A 86 -18.04 -11.97 4.56
N THR A 87 -18.72 -12.66 5.47
CA THR A 87 -18.88 -14.12 5.37
C THR A 87 -19.89 -14.55 4.31
N ASP A 88 -20.61 -13.60 3.71
CA ASP A 88 -21.55 -13.88 2.64
C ASP A 88 -20.80 -14.15 1.33
N THR A 89 -21.13 -15.25 0.66
CA THR A 89 -20.53 -15.63 -0.62
C THR A 89 -21.18 -14.91 -1.80
N GLU A 90 -22.41 -14.43 -1.63
CA GLU A 90 -23.13 -13.59 -2.58
C GLU A 90 -23.72 -12.37 -1.83
N PRO A 91 -22.90 -11.35 -1.53
CA PRO A 91 -23.33 -10.25 -0.68
C PRO A 91 -24.52 -9.48 -1.24
N THR A 92 -25.41 -9.04 -0.36
CA THR A 92 -26.55 -8.19 -0.70
C THR A 92 -26.39 -6.81 -0.08
N LYS A 93 -27.34 -5.91 -0.32
CA LYS A 93 -27.39 -4.60 0.36
C LYS A 93 -27.42 -4.69 1.89
N ASP A 94 -27.83 -5.84 2.44
CA ASP A 94 -27.95 -6.08 3.88
C ASP A 94 -26.70 -6.80 4.46
N SER A 95 -25.75 -7.18 3.59
CA SER A 95 -24.49 -7.79 4.02
C SER A 95 -23.60 -6.77 4.70
N VAL A 96 -23.02 -7.19 5.82
CA VAL A 96 -22.06 -6.38 6.58
C VAL A 96 -20.65 -6.77 6.16
N PHE A 97 -19.86 -5.77 5.76
CA PHE A 97 -18.45 -5.91 5.45
C PHE A 97 -17.64 -5.36 6.61
N LYS A 98 -16.69 -6.15 7.10
CA LYS A 98 -15.83 -5.84 8.24
C LYS A 98 -14.44 -5.44 7.77
N VAL A 99 -13.95 -4.28 8.20
CA VAL A 99 -12.67 -3.70 7.79
C VAL A 99 -11.52 -4.52 8.35
N ILE A 100 -10.58 -4.90 7.48
CA ILE A 100 -9.34 -5.59 7.86
C ILE A 100 -8.09 -4.72 7.66
N LYS A 101 -8.14 -3.75 6.73
CA LYS A 101 -7.05 -2.80 6.49
C LYS A 101 -7.60 -1.52 5.87
N SER A 102 -7.10 -0.39 6.36
CA SER A 102 -7.33 0.93 5.77
C SER A 102 -6.03 1.50 5.20
N MET A 103 -6.09 2.03 3.99
CA MET A 103 -4.99 2.74 3.33
C MET A 103 -5.45 4.17 3.06
N GLU A 104 -4.94 5.12 3.83
CA GLU A 104 -5.31 6.52 3.78
C GLU A 104 -4.29 7.31 2.95
N GLY A 105 -4.70 7.70 1.74
CA GLY A 105 -3.80 8.29 0.75
C GLY A 105 -3.08 7.25 -0.11
N ALA A 106 -2.60 7.71 -1.28
CA ALA A 106 -1.82 6.96 -2.26
C ALA A 106 -2.38 5.63 -2.79
N CYS A 107 -3.56 5.16 -2.36
CA CYS A 107 -4.18 3.96 -2.93
C CYS A 107 -5.14 4.35 -4.07
N PRO A 108 -5.12 3.66 -5.24
CA PRO A 108 -4.34 2.47 -5.62
C PRO A 108 -2.96 2.77 -6.22
N GLY A 109 -2.49 4.01 -6.12
CA GLY A 109 -1.18 4.49 -6.51
C GLY A 109 -1.27 5.98 -6.89
N VAL A 110 -0.15 6.71 -6.93
CA VAL A 110 -0.18 8.16 -7.25
C VAL A 110 0.06 8.41 -8.75
N ASP A 111 1.11 7.80 -9.31
CA ASP A 111 1.54 8.00 -10.71
C ASP A 111 1.27 6.80 -11.61
N GLY A 112 0.56 5.80 -11.08
CA GLY A 112 0.23 4.54 -11.73
C GLY A 112 -0.21 3.52 -10.69
N PRO A 113 -0.76 2.35 -11.09
CA PRO A 113 -1.15 1.33 -10.14
C PRO A 113 0.06 0.80 -9.38
N GLU A 114 -0.04 0.79 -8.05
CA GLU A 114 0.95 0.21 -7.15
C GLU A 114 0.45 -1.15 -6.63
N ALA A 115 1.40 -2.01 -6.27
CA ALA A 115 1.10 -3.25 -5.56
C ALA A 115 1.18 -3.01 -4.06
N PHE A 116 0.17 -3.47 -3.33
CA PHE A 116 0.11 -3.40 -1.87
C PHE A 116 0.14 -4.81 -1.30
N GLU A 117 0.63 -4.93 -0.07
CA GLU A 117 0.53 -6.16 0.72
C GLU A 117 -0.55 -5.99 1.80
N PHE A 118 -1.26 -7.07 2.09
CA PHE A 118 -2.16 -7.17 3.24
C PHE A 118 -2.13 -8.58 3.81
N GLU A 119 -2.66 -8.74 5.02
CA GLU A 119 -2.82 -10.04 5.67
C GLU A 119 -4.26 -10.14 6.18
N LEU A 120 -4.83 -11.34 6.17
CA LEU A 120 -6.08 -11.58 6.87
C LEU A 120 -5.79 -11.69 8.38
N PRO A 121 -6.46 -10.92 9.24
CA PRO A 121 -6.28 -11.03 10.69
C PRO A 121 -6.86 -12.34 11.23
N ASP A 122 -6.41 -12.75 12.42
CA ASP A 122 -6.89 -13.95 13.12
C ASP A 122 -8.37 -13.89 13.50
N SER A 123 -8.98 -12.71 13.44
CA SER A 123 -10.39 -12.49 13.66
C SER A 123 -11.30 -13.03 12.56
N ILE A 124 -10.77 -13.30 11.35
CA ILE A 124 -11.59 -13.78 10.23
C ILE A 124 -11.90 -15.27 10.40
N PRO A 125 -13.17 -15.72 10.32
CA PRO A 125 -13.51 -17.14 10.43
C PRO A 125 -13.01 -17.95 9.25
N ASN A 126 -12.78 -19.25 9.47
CA ASN A 126 -12.47 -20.18 8.37
C ASN A 126 -13.67 -20.37 7.42
N GLY A 127 -13.37 -20.70 6.16
CA GLY A 127 -14.35 -21.05 5.14
C GLY A 127 -14.48 -20.03 4.02
N LYS A 128 -15.51 -20.21 3.18
CA LYS A 128 -15.77 -19.32 2.05
C LYS A 128 -16.33 -17.99 2.53
N ALA A 129 -15.82 -16.91 1.94
CA ALA A 129 -16.20 -15.55 2.25
C ALA A 129 -16.01 -14.66 1.01
N THR A 130 -16.36 -13.39 1.13
CA THR A 130 -16.11 -12.38 0.10
C THR A 130 -15.18 -11.31 0.63
N PHE A 131 -14.06 -11.11 -0.06
CA PHE A 131 -13.18 -9.96 0.11
C PHE A 131 -13.71 -8.78 -0.72
N ALA A 132 -13.63 -7.57 -0.19
CA ALA A 132 -13.96 -6.34 -0.88
C ALA A 132 -12.79 -5.35 -0.83
N TRP A 133 -12.41 -4.84 -2.00
CA TRP A 133 -11.63 -3.62 -2.13
C TRP A 133 -12.60 -2.48 -2.43
N THR A 134 -12.58 -1.45 -1.59
CA THR A 134 -13.23 -0.17 -1.87
C THR A 134 -12.19 0.93 -2.02
N TRP A 135 -12.45 1.87 -2.92
CA TRP A 135 -11.58 3.00 -3.16
C TRP A 135 -12.38 4.29 -3.34
N PHE A 136 -11.93 5.35 -2.67
CA PHE A 136 -12.46 6.71 -2.74
C PHE A 136 -11.42 7.58 -3.44
N ALA A 137 -11.64 7.84 -4.72
CA ALA A 137 -10.70 8.53 -5.60
C ALA A 137 -10.48 9.99 -5.18
N LYS A 138 -9.22 10.45 -5.24
CA LYS A 138 -8.86 11.83 -4.87
C LYS A 138 -9.20 12.82 -5.99
N LEU A 139 -8.75 12.56 -7.22
CA LEU A 139 -8.78 13.50 -8.35
C LEU A 139 -9.65 13.01 -9.53
N SER A 140 -10.90 12.62 -9.25
CA SER A 140 -11.85 12.21 -10.31
C SER A 140 -12.87 13.28 -10.69
N GLY A 141 -12.76 14.49 -10.14
CA GLY A 141 -13.68 15.61 -10.43
C GLY A 141 -14.95 15.63 -9.58
N GLY A 142 -15.19 14.59 -8.78
CA GLY A 142 -16.26 14.54 -7.79
C GLY A 142 -16.10 13.35 -6.83
N PRO A 143 -16.96 13.22 -5.82
CA PRO A 143 -16.90 12.10 -4.89
C PRO A 143 -17.36 10.81 -5.59
N GLU A 144 -16.47 9.82 -5.66
CA GLU A 144 -16.71 8.51 -6.25
C GLU A 144 -16.37 7.39 -5.27
N MET A 145 -17.07 6.26 -5.39
CA MET A 145 -16.73 5.02 -4.69
C MET A 145 -16.54 3.93 -5.73
N TYR A 146 -15.42 3.24 -5.64
CA TYR A 146 -15.13 2.03 -6.40
C TYR A 146 -15.28 0.85 -5.47
N MET A 147 -15.77 -0.27 -6.00
CA MET A 147 -15.87 -1.51 -5.23
C MET A 147 -15.72 -2.71 -6.15
N ASN A 148 -14.72 -3.55 -5.89
CA ASN A 148 -14.62 -4.88 -6.49
C ASN A 148 -14.57 -5.93 -5.37
N CYS A 149 -15.22 -7.04 -5.60
CA CYS A 149 -15.27 -8.14 -4.65
C CYS A 149 -14.69 -9.41 -5.24
N ALA A 150 -14.03 -10.20 -4.40
CA ALA A 150 -13.40 -11.46 -4.78
C ALA A 150 -13.87 -12.61 -3.88
N PRO A 151 -14.11 -13.81 -4.45
CA PRO A 151 -14.33 -15.02 -3.67
C PRO A 151 -13.03 -15.42 -2.97
N ILE A 152 -13.09 -15.60 -1.65
CA ILE A 152 -11.96 -16.08 -0.86
C ILE A 152 -12.33 -17.35 -0.11
N GLU A 153 -11.35 -18.21 0.10
CA GLU A 153 -11.44 -19.33 1.04
C GLU A 153 -10.38 -19.16 2.12
N VAL A 154 -10.86 -18.91 3.34
CA VAL A 154 -10.03 -18.58 4.50
C VAL A 154 -9.62 -19.86 5.24
N SER A 155 -8.34 -19.94 5.57
CA SER A 155 -7.77 -21.01 6.39
C SER A 155 -6.91 -20.47 7.54
N GLY A 156 -6.83 -21.22 8.65
CA GLY A 156 -6.11 -20.80 9.86
C GLY A 156 -6.78 -19.68 10.65
N GLY A 157 -8.05 -19.38 10.36
CA GLY A 157 -8.81 -18.31 10.99
C GLY A 157 -9.54 -18.70 12.28
N ALA A 158 -10.37 -17.79 12.78
CA ALA A 158 -11.17 -17.98 13.99
C ALA A 158 -12.15 -19.16 13.87
N SER A 159 -12.44 -19.79 15.00
CA SER A 159 -13.45 -20.85 15.15
C SER A 159 -14.88 -20.33 15.22
N ASP A 160 -15.06 -19.04 15.48
CA ASP A 160 -16.34 -18.37 15.64
C ASP A 160 -16.27 -16.93 15.12
N LYS A 161 -17.41 -16.24 15.09
CA LYS A 161 -17.53 -14.88 14.53
C LYS A 161 -17.33 -13.77 15.57
N SER A 162 -17.06 -14.05 16.83
CA SER A 162 -17.08 -13.02 17.90
C SER A 162 -16.09 -11.88 17.61
N LYS A 163 -14.85 -12.23 17.25
CA LYS A 163 -13.81 -11.26 16.89
C LYS A 163 -14.09 -10.59 15.54
N PHE A 164 -14.70 -11.31 14.61
CA PHE A 164 -15.09 -10.79 13.30
C PHE A 164 -16.15 -9.70 13.43
N GLU A 165 -17.19 -9.94 14.24
CA GLU A 165 -18.28 -8.98 14.43
C GLU A 165 -17.83 -7.71 15.18
N ALA A 166 -16.77 -7.81 15.98
CA ALA A 166 -16.16 -6.68 16.68
C ALA A 166 -15.30 -5.79 15.78
N LEU A 167 -14.97 -6.22 14.55
CA LEU A 167 -14.29 -5.35 13.59
C LEU A 167 -15.21 -4.21 13.16
N PRO A 168 -14.65 -3.04 12.79
CA PRO A 168 -15.46 -1.94 12.27
C PRO A 168 -16.16 -2.30 10.97
N ASP A 169 -17.34 -1.74 10.77
CA ASP A 169 -18.04 -1.84 9.49
C ASP A 169 -17.34 -0.98 8.43
N MET A 170 -17.32 -1.48 7.20
CA MET A 170 -16.78 -0.78 6.03
C MET A 170 -17.54 0.52 5.79
N LEU A 171 -16.80 1.59 5.48
CA LEU A 171 -17.41 2.86 5.13
C LEU A 171 -18.13 2.74 3.78
N ILE A 172 -19.38 3.19 3.77
CA ILE A 172 -20.16 3.40 2.54
C ILE A 172 -20.33 4.92 2.38
N ALA A 173 -19.76 5.46 1.31
CA ALA A 173 -19.81 6.88 0.98
C ALA A 173 -19.97 7.06 -0.53
N ASN A 174 -20.26 8.29 -0.97
CA ASN A 174 -20.28 8.69 -2.38
C ASN A 174 -21.31 7.95 -3.27
N ILE A 175 -22.28 7.25 -2.67
CA ILE A 175 -23.42 6.65 -3.38
C ILE A 175 -24.75 7.23 -2.85
N ALA A 176 -25.85 7.02 -3.57
CA ALA A 176 -27.11 7.71 -3.30
C ALA A 176 -27.81 7.32 -1.98
N SER A 177 -27.48 6.18 -1.37
CA SER A 177 -28.05 5.76 -0.08
C SER A 177 -27.53 6.49 1.14
N THR A 178 -26.48 7.30 1.00
CA THR A 178 -25.77 7.91 2.12
C THR A 178 -25.53 9.40 1.90
N SER A 179 -25.53 10.14 3.00
CA SER A 179 -25.08 11.54 3.01
C SER A 179 -23.56 11.66 3.14
N CYS A 180 -22.87 10.55 3.50
CA CYS A 180 -21.42 10.53 3.63
C CYS A 180 -20.73 10.78 2.29
N LYS A 181 -19.85 11.78 2.26
CA LYS A 181 -19.09 12.16 1.08
C LYS A 181 -17.62 12.39 1.40
N SER A 182 -16.75 11.87 0.53
CA SER A 182 -15.36 12.34 0.49
C SER A 182 -15.30 13.79 -0.02
N GLN A 183 -14.28 14.51 0.41
CA GLN A 183 -14.03 15.85 -0.10
C GLN A 183 -13.34 15.79 -1.46
N THR A 184 -13.72 16.69 -2.37
CA THR A 184 -13.11 16.76 -3.71
C THR A 184 -11.63 17.10 -3.61
N SER A 185 -10.79 16.42 -4.40
CA SER A 185 -9.34 16.62 -4.44
C SER A 185 -8.60 16.28 -3.15
N LYS A 186 -9.24 15.57 -2.21
CA LYS A 186 -8.64 15.12 -0.95
C LYS A 186 -8.75 13.61 -0.80
N ALA A 187 -7.75 13.03 -0.14
CA ALA A 187 -7.81 11.63 0.28
C ALA A 187 -8.72 11.51 1.50
N LEU A 188 -9.51 10.45 1.55
CA LEU A 188 -10.48 10.24 2.63
C LEU A 188 -9.79 9.64 3.86
N LYS A 189 -9.93 10.29 5.01
CA LYS A 189 -9.62 9.70 6.31
C LYS A 189 -10.81 8.86 6.76
N PHE A 190 -10.59 7.61 7.16
CA PHE A 190 -11.70 6.76 7.56
C PHE A 190 -12.11 7.06 9.00
N PRO A 191 -13.40 7.29 9.31
CA PRO A 191 -13.86 7.48 10.69
C PRO A 191 -13.59 6.26 11.58
N ASN A 192 -13.68 5.05 11.01
CA ASN A 192 -13.42 3.79 11.70
C ASN A 192 -12.43 2.94 10.87
N PRO A 193 -11.12 3.23 10.94
CA PRO A 193 -10.14 2.62 10.04
C PRO A 193 -9.74 1.18 10.43
N GLY A 194 -10.15 0.71 11.62
CA GLY A 194 -9.67 -0.54 12.19
C GLY A 194 -8.26 -0.42 12.79
N SER A 195 -7.67 -1.55 13.15
CA SER A 195 -6.34 -1.60 13.80
C SER A 195 -5.17 -1.62 12.80
N SER A 196 -5.41 -1.97 11.55
CA SER A 196 -4.40 -1.99 10.49
C SER A 196 -4.58 -0.79 9.57
N VAL A 197 -3.81 0.27 9.82
CA VAL A 197 -3.90 1.53 9.08
C VAL A 197 -2.54 1.86 8.48
N GLN A 198 -2.54 2.11 7.18
CA GLN A 198 -1.40 2.64 6.45
C GLN A 198 -1.75 4.05 5.99
N VAL A 199 -0.97 5.04 6.42
CA VAL A 199 -1.14 6.43 5.97
C VAL A 199 0.02 6.77 5.02
N ALA A 200 -0.29 7.33 3.86
CA ALA A 200 0.73 7.81 2.93
C ALA A 200 1.59 8.90 3.58
N SER A 201 2.87 8.99 3.21
CA SER A 201 3.83 9.94 3.79
C SER A 201 3.42 11.40 3.61
N GLU A 202 2.65 11.72 2.57
CA GLU A 202 2.05 13.02 2.31
C GLU A 202 0.62 13.11 2.89
N SER A 203 0.52 13.03 4.23
CA SER A 203 -0.76 12.97 4.94
C SER A 203 -1.56 14.29 4.98
N ALA A 204 -0.96 15.40 4.53
CA ALA A 204 -1.61 16.73 4.55
C ALA A 204 -2.89 16.83 3.70
N ASP A 205 -3.08 15.88 2.78
CA ASP A 205 -4.28 15.80 1.94
C ASP A 205 -5.30 14.74 2.40
N VAL A 206 -5.04 14.05 3.51
CA VAL A 206 -5.95 13.10 4.13
C VAL A 206 -6.87 13.87 5.08
N VAL A 207 -8.18 13.92 4.78
CA VAL A 207 -9.15 14.72 5.53
C VAL A 207 -10.40 13.91 5.88
N ASP A 208 -11.06 14.31 6.96
CA ASP A 208 -12.33 13.69 7.37
C ASP A 208 -13.41 13.87 6.29
N PRO A 209 -14.31 12.87 6.13
CA PRO A 209 -15.46 13.02 5.24
C PRO A 209 -16.45 14.06 5.76
N THR A 210 -17.44 14.36 4.92
CA THR A 210 -18.57 15.22 5.25
C THR A 210 -19.87 14.42 5.26
N GLY A 211 -20.87 14.88 6.02
CA GLY A 211 -22.15 14.18 6.18
C GLY A 211 -22.13 13.16 7.32
N ASP A 212 -23.12 12.28 7.35
CA ASP A 212 -23.22 11.19 8.31
C ASP A 212 -22.47 9.95 7.81
N CYS A 213 -21.28 9.71 8.37
CA CYS A 213 -20.34 8.67 7.95
C CYS A 213 -20.19 7.55 8.99
N GLY A 214 -21.10 7.49 9.96
CA GLY A 214 -21.08 6.49 11.03
C GLY A 214 -19.97 6.70 12.07
N SER A 215 -20.36 6.69 13.34
CA SER A 215 -19.47 6.53 14.49
C SER A 215 -19.85 5.25 15.21
N SER A 216 -19.39 4.09 14.71
CA SER A 216 -19.76 2.80 15.30
C SER A 216 -18.65 1.77 15.09
N GLY A 217 -17.55 1.99 15.79
CA GLY A 217 -16.56 0.97 16.09
C GLY A 217 -15.88 1.34 17.40
N THR A 218 -16.23 0.67 18.50
CA THR A 218 -15.45 0.74 19.73
C THR A 218 -14.04 0.26 19.43
N LEU A 219 -13.09 1.18 19.33
CA LEU A 219 -11.68 0.85 19.43
C LEU A 219 -11.49 -0.04 20.67
N PRO A 220 -10.88 -1.25 20.57
CA PRO A 220 -10.25 -1.83 21.73
C PRO A 220 -9.22 -0.82 22.24
N ALA A 221 -9.31 -0.47 23.51
CA ALA A 221 -8.39 0.46 24.14
C ALA A 221 -6.94 0.06 23.84
N ASN A 222 -6.20 0.96 23.18
CA ASN A 222 -4.76 0.83 23.08
C ASN A 222 -4.18 0.97 24.52
N PRO A 223 -3.26 0.10 24.97
CA PRO A 223 -2.63 0.27 26.27
C PRO A 223 -1.75 1.51 26.23
N SER A 224 -2.19 2.58 26.90
CA SER A 224 -1.31 3.69 27.25
C SER A 224 -0.21 3.19 28.19
N GLU A 225 1.03 3.55 27.87
CA GLU A 225 2.17 3.49 28.78
C GLU A 225 1.88 4.21 30.11
N PRO A 226 2.55 3.80 31.20
CA PRO A 226 2.06 4.03 32.55
C PRO A 226 2.37 5.45 33.05
N SER A 227 1.35 6.11 33.59
CA SER A 227 1.50 7.26 34.48
C SER A 227 1.26 6.81 35.93
N GLY A 228 2.35 6.82 36.71
CA GLY A 228 2.40 7.27 38.10
C GLY A 228 1.43 6.70 39.14
N SER A 229 1.99 5.83 39.99
CA SER A 229 1.80 5.69 41.45
C SER A 229 0.41 5.83 42.08
N ALA A 230 -0.06 4.72 42.66
CA ALA A 230 -0.52 4.73 44.06
C ALA A 230 -0.31 3.34 44.68
N SER A 231 0.35 3.35 45.84
CA SER A 231 0.81 2.21 46.63
C SER A 231 -0.30 1.29 47.12
N ALA A 232 -0.05 -0.02 47.04
CA ALA A 232 -0.59 -1.00 47.98
C ALA A 232 0.45 -2.10 48.23
N GLU A 233 0.68 -2.36 49.51
CA GLU A 233 1.69 -3.22 50.14
C GLU A 233 1.45 -4.72 49.91
N PRO A 234 2.50 -5.57 49.76
CA PRO A 234 2.35 -7.01 49.89
C PRO A 234 3.05 -7.60 51.13
N SER A 235 2.39 -8.59 51.71
CA SER A 235 2.86 -9.48 52.79
C SER A 235 3.94 -10.48 52.28
N PRO A 236 4.79 -11.08 53.15
CA PRO A 236 6.11 -11.60 52.76
C PRO A 236 6.13 -13.07 52.32
N ALA A 237 7.13 -13.43 51.50
CA ALA A 237 7.52 -14.79 51.17
C ALA A 237 8.75 -15.25 52.00
N PRO A 238 8.91 -16.55 52.31
CA PRO A 238 10.07 -17.06 53.03
C PRO A 238 11.25 -17.47 52.12
N SER A 239 12.39 -17.57 52.79
CA SER A 239 13.79 -17.62 52.32
C SER A 239 14.35 -19.05 52.16
N SER A 240 15.28 -19.22 51.21
CA SER A 240 16.46 -20.13 51.25
C SER A 240 17.11 -20.16 49.86
N ALA A 241 18.42 -20.33 49.63
CA ALA A 241 19.66 -20.22 50.41
C ALA A 241 20.80 -20.21 49.35
N ALA A 242 21.89 -19.46 49.60
CA ALA A 242 23.18 -19.58 48.87
C ALA A 242 24.03 -20.74 49.47
N PRO A 243 25.28 -21.10 49.06
CA PRO A 243 26.28 -20.46 48.16
C PRO A 243 27.05 -21.54 47.30
N PRO A 244 28.36 -21.46 46.89
CA PRO A 244 29.38 -20.38 46.89
C PRO A 244 30.19 -20.18 45.58
N SER A 245 31.11 -19.21 45.69
CA SER A 245 31.97 -18.49 44.75
C SER A 245 32.98 -19.27 43.89
N GLY A 246 33.33 -18.68 42.74
CA GLY A 246 34.51 -19.03 41.94
C GLY A 246 34.91 -17.90 40.96
N THR A 247 36.06 -17.30 41.25
CA THR A 247 36.97 -16.40 40.50
C THR A 247 36.91 -16.31 38.96
N GLY A 248 37.10 -15.07 38.44
CA GLY A 248 37.86 -14.80 37.22
C GLY A 248 37.19 -13.92 36.17
N ALA A 249 37.52 -12.62 36.16
CA ALA A 249 37.11 -11.66 35.11
C ALA A 249 37.97 -11.80 33.83
N PRO A 250 37.36 -11.64 32.64
CA PRO A 250 38.01 -10.88 31.58
C PRO A 250 37.12 -9.83 30.88
N ALA A 251 37.82 -8.90 30.23
CA ALA A 251 37.40 -7.63 29.64
C ALA A 251 36.15 -7.58 28.74
N ALA A 252 35.47 -6.43 28.81
CA ALA A 252 34.32 -6.04 27.99
C ALA A 252 34.68 -5.82 26.50
N PRO A 253 33.85 -6.27 25.54
CA PRO A 253 33.98 -5.88 24.13
C PRO A 253 33.46 -4.46 23.88
N ALA A 254 34.17 -3.74 23.02
CA ALA A 254 33.85 -2.37 22.58
C ALA A 254 32.55 -2.28 21.78
N VAL A 255 31.82 -1.19 22.03
CA VAL A 255 30.56 -0.81 21.39
C VAL A 255 30.80 -0.41 19.92
N PRO A 256 30.05 -0.92 18.92
CA PRO A 256 30.09 -0.39 17.56
C PRO A 256 29.28 0.90 17.48
N THR A 257 29.91 1.95 16.97
CA THR A 257 29.29 3.23 16.59
C THR A 257 28.36 3.05 15.39
N THR A 258 27.13 3.56 15.50
CA THR A 258 26.15 3.57 14.41
C THR A 258 26.36 4.76 13.46
N PRO A 259 26.03 4.60 12.15
CA PRO A 259 26.44 5.52 11.09
C PRO A 259 25.49 6.72 10.91
N SER A 260 26.05 7.79 10.35
CA SER A 260 25.41 9.08 10.06
C SER A 260 24.21 8.99 9.09
N THR A 261 23.20 9.80 9.39
CA THR A 261 21.97 10.02 8.63
C THR A 261 22.22 10.55 7.20
N PRO A 262 21.59 10.01 6.14
CA PRO A 262 21.70 10.57 4.79
C PRO A 262 20.82 11.82 4.65
N SER A 263 21.36 12.85 3.96
CA SER A 263 20.64 14.08 3.61
C SER A 263 19.56 13.84 2.55
N PRO A 264 18.47 14.65 2.56
CA PRO A 264 17.40 14.56 1.55
C PRO A 264 17.90 14.96 0.14
N PRO A 265 17.30 14.39 -0.93
CA PRO A 265 17.63 14.74 -2.30
C PRO A 265 17.22 16.18 -2.63
N SER A 266 18.08 16.88 -3.35
CA SER A 266 17.86 18.23 -3.86
C SER A 266 16.77 18.22 -4.94
N THR A 267 15.90 19.23 -4.90
CA THR A 267 14.87 19.52 -5.91
C THR A 267 15.47 19.70 -7.31
N PRO A 268 14.78 19.29 -8.39
CA PRO A 268 15.26 19.53 -9.74
C PRO A 268 15.26 21.04 -10.04
N SER A 269 16.45 21.57 -10.32
CA SER A 269 16.62 22.91 -10.88
C SER A 269 16.27 22.85 -12.37
N GLU A 270 15.30 23.66 -12.80
CA GLU A 270 15.08 23.96 -14.22
C GLU A 270 16.36 24.56 -14.81
N GLY A 271 16.99 23.83 -15.72
CA GLY A 271 18.07 24.34 -16.56
C GLY A 271 19.33 23.48 -16.54
N GLY A 272 19.42 22.48 -17.42
CA GLY A 272 20.64 21.70 -17.61
C GLY A 272 20.67 20.93 -18.93
N SER A 273 21.37 21.49 -19.93
CA SER A 273 21.83 20.94 -21.22
C SER A 273 21.05 19.78 -21.83
N SER A 274 20.28 20.07 -22.89
CA SER A 274 19.68 19.07 -23.75
C SER A 274 20.76 18.23 -24.45
N GLY A 275 20.92 16.96 -24.04
CA GLY A 275 21.64 15.97 -24.82
C GLY A 275 20.81 15.56 -26.05
N THR A 276 21.48 15.23 -27.16
CA THR A 276 20.83 14.67 -28.35
C THR A 276 20.79 13.15 -28.27
N CYS A 277 19.68 12.54 -28.68
CA CYS A 277 19.49 11.09 -28.69
C CYS A 277 18.72 10.65 -29.94
N THR A 278 18.78 9.37 -30.29
CA THR A 278 18.21 8.85 -31.56
C THR A 278 17.00 7.94 -31.36
N THR A 279 16.92 7.26 -30.22
CA THR A 279 15.86 6.28 -29.94
C THR A 279 14.97 6.78 -28.81
N ASP A 280 13.72 7.07 -29.15
CA ASP A 280 12.71 7.50 -28.18
C ASP A 280 12.49 6.44 -27.10
N GLY A 281 12.38 6.85 -25.84
CA GLY A 281 12.23 5.98 -24.69
C GLY A 281 13.52 5.29 -24.21
N ALA A 282 14.65 5.46 -24.90
CA ALA A 282 15.92 4.88 -24.44
C ALA A 282 16.49 5.66 -23.24
N VAL A 283 17.05 4.92 -22.27
CA VAL A 283 17.88 5.50 -21.21
C VAL A 283 19.25 5.83 -21.80
N VAL A 284 19.63 7.10 -21.71
CA VAL A 284 20.95 7.59 -22.10
C VAL A 284 21.75 7.84 -20.83
N CYS A 285 23.03 7.46 -20.82
CA CYS A 285 23.94 7.74 -19.71
C CYS A 285 24.85 8.92 -20.05
N ASN A 286 24.98 9.87 -19.12
CA ASN A 286 26.02 10.91 -19.17
C ASN A 286 27.02 10.65 -18.03
N GLY A 287 28.06 9.89 -18.36
CA GLY A 287 28.95 9.32 -17.35
C GLY A 287 28.23 8.28 -16.48
N THR A 288 28.80 7.99 -15.30
CA THR A 288 28.25 6.96 -14.39
C THR A 288 27.23 7.50 -13.40
N THR A 289 27.15 8.82 -13.24
CA THR A 289 26.37 9.49 -12.18
C THR A 289 25.11 10.17 -12.67
N GLN A 290 24.88 10.23 -13.99
CA GLN A 290 23.68 10.83 -14.57
C GLN A 290 23.06 9.92 -15.63
N PHE A 291 21.74 9.95 -15.70
CA PHE A 291 20.94 9.30 -16.73
C PHE A 291 19.87 10.27 -17.24
N GLY A 292 19.29 9.98 -18.40
CA GLY A 292 18.13 10.70 -18.89
C GLY A 292 17.34 9.84 -19.87
N LEU A 293 16.06 10.15 -20.02
CA LEU A 293 15.19 9.49 -21.00
C LEU A 293 15.17 10.29 -22.28
N CYS A 294 15.38 9.60 -23.41
CA CYS A 294 15.22 10.21 -24.72
C CYS A 294 13.74 10.44 -25.03
N ASN A 295 13.37 11.68 -25.32
CA ASN A 295 12.05 12.04 -25.84
C ASN A 295 12.20 13.01 -27.03
N GLY A 296 11.82 12.59 -28.23
CA GLY A 296 11.83 13.42 -29.43
C GLY A 296 13.22 13.98 -29.79
N GLY A 297 14.27 13.20 -29.56
CA GLY A 297 15.66 13.59 -29.80
C GLY A 297 16.27 14.50 -28.73
N LYS A 298 15.56 14.74 -27.62
CA LYS A 298 16.01 15.54 -26.47
C LYS A 298 16.14 14.66 -25.23
N VAL A 299 17.12 14.96 -24.39
CA VAL A 299 17.33 14.30 -23.09
C VAL A 299 17.33 15.36 -21.98
N VAL A 300 16.56 15.11 -20.93
CA VAL A 300 16.67 15.83 -19.65
C VAL A 300 17.50 14.97 -18.70
N TRP A 301 18.61 15.51 -18.20
CA TRP A 301 19.53 14.78 -17.33
C TRP A 301 19.11 14.81 -15.87
N GLN A 302 19.22 13.66 -15.21
CA GLN A 302 18.96 13.47 -13.79
C GLN A 302 20.11 12.68 -13.15
N ALA A 303 20.33 12.87 -11.86
CA ALA A 303 21.32 12.08 -11.12
C ALA A 303 20.82 10.64 -10.93
N VAL A 304 21.72 9.66 -11.01
CA VAL A 304 21.41 8.28 -10.63
C VAL A 304 21.21 8.20 -9.11
N ALA A 305 20.31 7.31 -8.66
CA ALA A 305 20.08 7.09 -7.24
C ALA A 305 21.37 6.63 -6.51
N SER A 306 21.48 6.96 -5.22
CA SER A 306 22.63 6.52 -4.41
C SER A 306 22.79 5.00 -4.47
N GLY A 307 24.04 4.53 -4.61
CA GLY A 307 24.34 3.10 -4.76
C GLY A 307 24.11 2.51 -6.15
N THR A 308 23.71 3.32 -7.15
CA THR A 308 23.58 2.91 -8.56
C THR A 308 24.58 3.64 -9.46
N THR A 309 24.74 3.14 -10.69
CA THR A 309 25.52 3.75 -11.77
C THR A 309 24.83 3.52 -13.10
N CYS A 310 24.82 4.53 -13.98
CA CYS A 310 24.39 4.38 -15.37
C CYS A 310 25.57 3.92 -16.21
N THR A 311 25.44 2.81 -16.94
CA THR A 311 26.45 2.36 -17.90
C THR A 311 25.76 1.66 -19.05
N ASN A 312 26.12 2.00 -20.29
CA ASN A 312 25.55 1.41 -21.51
C ASN A 312 24.00 1.47 -21.58
N GLY A 313 23.40 2.58 -21.13
CA GLY A 313 21.94 2.75 -21.13
C GLY A 313 21.20 1.92 -20.07
N VAL A 314 21.92 1.42 -19.06
CA VAL A 314 21.34 0.64 -17.96
C VAL A 314 21.74 1.27 -16.63
N ILE A 315 20.76 1.49 -15.75
CA ILE A 315 20.99 1.91 -14.37
C ILE A 315 21.04 0.64 -13.52
N ALA A 316 22.22 0.32 -13.00
CA ALA A 316 22.45 -0.88 -12.20
C ALA A 316 23.11 -0.53 -10.87
N LYS A 317 23.04 -1.44 -9.89
CA LYS A 317 23.74 -1.29 -8.62
C LYS A 317 25.25 -1.14 -8.87
N ARG A 318 25.88 -0.15 -8.22
CA ARG A 318 27.32 0.09 -8.30
C ARG A 318 28.06 -1.15 -7.80
N GLY A 319 28.83 -1.79 -8.67
CA GLY A 319 29.67 -2.93 -8.30
C GLY A 319 30.70 -2.53 -7.24
N TYR A 320 30.66 -3.16 -6.07
CA TYR A 320 31.66 -2.99 -5.02
C TYR A 320 32.89 -3.85 -5.33
N ASN A 321 33.80 -3.37 -6.17
CA ASN A 321 35.13 -4.00 -6.34
C ASN A 321 36.08 -3.52 -5.25
N GLY A 322 35.78 -3.86 -3.99
CA GLY A 322 36.48 -3.26 -2.87
C GLY A 322 36.42 -4.04 -1.57
N ARG A 323 36.65 -5.36 -1.60
CA ARG A 323 37.45 -6.09 -0.59
C ARG A 323 38.06 -7.33 -1.25
N ILE A 324 39.36 -7.30 -1.51
CA ILE A 324 40.14 -8.52 -1.67
C ILE A 324 39.97 -9.28 -0.35
N ALA A 325 39.22 -10.38 -0.36
CA ALA A 325 39.22 -11.31 0.74
C ALA A 325 40.65 -11.85 0.88
N ARG A 326 41.39 -11.36 1.88
CA ARG A 326 42.69 -11.92 2.24
C ARG A 326 42.48 -13.42 2.51
N PRO A 327 43.19 -14.34 1.83
CA PRO A 327 43.12 -15.74 2.15
C PRO A 327 43.47 -15.91 3.62
N ARG A 328 42.63 -16.63 4.38
CA ARG A 328 42.99 -17.04 5.73
C ARG A 328 44.18 -17.98 5.60
N TYR A 329 45.35 -17.50 6.04
CA TYR A 329 46.54 -18.31 6.17
C TYR A 329 46.27 -19.35 7.27
N ASN A 330 46.01 -20.59 6.87
CA ASN A 330 46.04 -21.73 7.78
C ASN A 330 47.52 -22.00 8.10
N SER A 331 47.99 -21.55 9.27
CA SER A 331 49.28 -22.01 9.80
C SER A 331 49.17 -23.50 10.15
N PRO A 332 50.10 -24.36 9.69
CA PRO A 332 50.16 -25.74 10.15
C PRO A 332 50.56 -25.77 11.63
N ARG A 333 49.88 -26.60 12.43
CA ARG A 333 50.34 -26.99 13.76
C ARG A 333 51.69 -27.72 13.61
N ILE A 334 52.75 -27.12 14.11
CA ILE A 334 54.00 -27.84 14.38
C ILE A 334 53.83 -28.53 15.73
N ALA A 335 53.92 -29.87 15.70
CA ALA A 335 54.11 -30.69 16.87
C ALA A 335 55.59 -30.68 17.27
N LEU A 336 55.86 -30.41 18.55
CA LEU A 336 57.09 -30.74 19.28
C LEU A 336 56.57 -31.22 20.65
N GLY A 337 56.84 -32.41 21.16
CA GLY A 337 58.01 -33.27 20.97
C GLY A 337 58.95 -33.06 22.15
N ASN A 338 58.82 -33.94 23.17
CA ASN A 338 59.49 -34.03 24.48
C ASN A 338 59.06 -33.05 25.58
#